data_AF-A0A931IIF8-F1
#
_entry.id   AF-A0A931IIF8-F1
#
_cell.length_a   1.000
_cell.length_b   1.000
_cell.length_c   1.000
_cell.angle_alpha   90.00
_cell.angle_beta   90.00
_cell.angle_gamma   90.00
#
_symmetry.space_group_name_H-M   'P 1'
#
loop_
_entity.id
_entity.type
_entity.pdbx_description
1 polymer ?
#
loop_
_entity_poly.entity_id
_entity_poly.type
_entity_poly.pdbx_seq_one_letter_code
_entity_poly.pdbx_strand_id
1 'polypeptide(L)'
;MYHSERDVCQPIDVQETYINLSVSYPPPELRLESKHGFSELILTHFEILFEVYYKLQQNNYVAMKYIENPWTWLEFVKEGNELVISELRIEHHEVSYIQTNRDPFVNVKKEYIINERVLWADFEYDLITKAKELIKTIEEINENMVTSKCFNGIKQFILNH
;
A
#
# COMPACT_ATOMS: atom_id res chain seq x y z
N MET A 1 -20.36 -19.51 -44.13
CA MET A 1 -20.73 -18.57 -43.06
C MET A 1 -20.21 -19.17 -41.77
N TYR A 2 -18.96 -18.91 -41.40
CA TYR A 2 -18.39 -17.71 -40.77
C TYR A 2 -18.45 -17.78 -39.24
N HIS A 3 -17.25 -17.99 -38.71
CA HIS A 3 -16.66 -17.76 -37.38
C HIS A 3 -17.31 -18.33 -36.11
N SER A 4 -16.64 -19.38 -35.62
CA SER A 4 -16.43 -19.66 -34.20
C SER A 4 -15.69 -18.49 -33.56
N GLU A 5 -16.38 -17.75 -32.69
CA GLU A 5 -15.77 -16.83 -31.74
C GLU A 5 -15.08 -17.66 -30.66
N ARG A 6 -13.75 -17.55 -30.60
CA ARG A 6 -12.97 -17.98 -29.45
C ARG A 6 -13.08 -16.83 -28.45
N ASP A 7 -13.75 -17.06 -27.34
CA ASP A 7 -13.57 -16.24 -26.14
C ASP A 7 -12.14 -16.45 -25.65
N VAL A 8 -11.25 -15.61 -26.16
CA VAL A 8 -9.91 -15.41 -25.61
C VAL A 8 -10.13 -14.65 -24.32
N CYS A 9 -10.16 -15.35 -23.19
CA CYS A 9 -9.86 -14.74 -21.90
C CYS A 9 -8.46 -14.12 -22.03
N GLN A 10 -8.40 -12.82 -22.29
CA GLN A 10 -7.17 -12.08 -22.13
C GLN A 10 -6.74 -12.20 -20.67
N PRO A 11 -5.48 -12.50 -20.39
CA PRO A 11 -4.98 -12.42 -19.02
C PRO A 11 -5.11 -10.96 -18.59
N ILE A 12 -5.88 -10.74 -17.53
CA ILE A 12 -5.86 -9.46 -16.82
C ILE A 12 -4.44 -9.32 -16.29
N ASP A 13 -3.76 -8.25 -16.69
CA ASP A 13 -2.41 -7.95 -16.28
C ASP A 13 -2.44 -7.57 -14.79
N VAL A 14 -2.10 -8.54 -13.94
CA VAL A 14 -2.25 -8.48 -12.47
C VAL A 14 -1.32 -7.42 -11.84
N GLN A 15 -0.38 -6.87 -12.61
CA GLN A 15 0.54 -5.82 -12.15
C GLN A 15 -0.12 -4.44 -12.00
N GLU A 16 -1.24 -4.16 -12.69
CA GLU A 16 -1.86 -2.83 -12.63
C GLU A 16 -2.78 -2.61 -11.43
N THR A 17 -3.25 -3.66 -10.77
CA THR A 17 -4.30 -3.53 -9.74
C THR A 17 -3.76 -3.21 -8.35
N TYR A 18 -2.50 -3.54 -8.08
CA TYR A 18 -1.88 -3.31 -6.77
C TYR A 18 -1.28 -1.91 -6.58
N ILE A 19 -1.08 -1.18 -7.67
CA ILE A 19 -0.27 0.04 -7.70
C ILE A 19 -1.05 1.25 -8.23
N ASN A 20 -2.20 1.05 -8.88
CA ASN A 20 -3.11 2.14 -9.27
C ASN A 20 -4.09 2.56 -8.16
N LEU A 21 -3.64 2.58 -6.91
CA LEU A 21 -4.27 3.38 -5.85
C LEU A 21 -3.91 4.84 -6.10
N SER A 22 -4.54 5.42 -7.13
CA SER A 22 -4.21 6.75 -7.63
C SER A 22 -4.66 7.83 -6.66
N VAL A 23 -3.76 8.20 -5.74
CA VAL A 23 -3.70 9.60 -5.31
C VAL A 23 -3.28 10.37 -6.56
N SER A 24 -4.27 10.75 -7.37
CA SER A 24 -4.04 11.53 -8.57
C SER A 24 -3.39 12.84 -8.15
N TYR A 25 -2.16 13.08 -8.62
CA TYR A 25 -1.41 14.27 -8.24
C TYR A 25 -2.29 15.51 -8.47
N PRO A 26 -2.42 16.40 -7.48
CA PRO A 26 -3.32 17.53 -7.58
C PRO A 26 -3.01 18.36 -8.84
N PRO A 27 -4.01 18.71 -9.67
CA PRO A 27 -3.79 19.57 -10.82
C PRO A 27 -3.04 20.86 -10.44
N PRO A 28 -2.28 21.46 -11.37
CA PRO A 28 -1.42 22.62 -11.10
C PRO A 28 -2.15 23.80 -10.43
N GLU A 29 -3.45 23.90 -10.69
CA GLU A 29 -4.39 24.94 -10.25
C GLU A 29 -4.78 24.83 -8.76
N LEU A 30 -4.50 23.71 -8.09
CA LEU A 30 -4.78 23.55 -6.67
C LEU A 30 -3.86 24.42 -5.80
N ARG A 31 -4.46 24.97 -4.74
CA ARG A 31 -3.76 25.78 -3.73
C ARG A 31 -2.64 24.98 -3.09
N LEU A 32 -1.55 25.66 -2.72
CA LEU A 32 -0.38 25.07 -2.06
C LEU A 32 -0.75 24.25 -0.82
N GLU A 33 -1.72 24.70 -0.04
CA GLU A 33 -2.25 24.01 1.14
C GLU A 33 -2.82 22.63 0.80
N SER A 34 -3.53 22.51 -0.32
CA SER A 34 -4.07 21.22 -0.78
C SER A 34 -2.94 20.30 -1.24
N LYS A 35 -1.93 20.83 -1.94
CA LYS A 35 -0.73 20.07 -2.34
C LYS A 35 0.08 19.57 -1.14
N HIS A 36 0.11 20.33 -0.06
CA HIS A 36 0.72 19.92 1.20
C HIS A 36 0.01 18.70 1.79
N GLY A 37 -1.32 18.72 1.84
CA GLY A 37 -2.12 17.57 2.31
C GLY A 37 -1.86 16.29 1.51
N PHE A 38 -1.79 16.37 0.17
CA PHE A 38 -1.47 15.21 -0.67
C PHE A 38 -0.06 14.65 -0.41
N SER A 39 0.92 15.51 -0.20
CA SER A 39 2.30 15.09 0.06
C SER A 39 2.42 14.37 1.41
N GLU A 40 1.72 14.88 2.43
CA GLU A 40 1.67 14.26 3.76
C GLU A 40 1.00 12.88 3.74
N LEU A 41 -0.08 12.72 2.96
CA LEU A 41 -0.76 11.44 2.80
C LEU A 41 0.14 10.38 2.17
N ILE A 42 0.86 10.70 1.10
CA ILE A 42 1.76 9.76 0.42
C ILE A 42 2.89 9.31 1.36
N LEU A 43 3.53 10.25 2.06
CA LEU A 43 4.61 9.93 2.99
C LEU A 43 4.10 9.06 4.15
N THR A 44 2.97 9.44 4.74
CA THR A 44 2.32 8.67 5.81
C THR A 44 1.97 7.26 5.35
N HIS A 45 1.50 7.11 4.11
CA HIS A 45 1.18 5.80 3.54
C HIS A 45 2.41 4.89 3.47
N PHE A 46 3.55 5.39 2.98
CA PHE A 46 4.79 4.63 2.98
C PHE A 46 5.26 4.28 4.38
N GLU A 47 5.18 5.21 5.35
CA GLU A 47 5.55 4.94 6.73
C GLU A 47 4.72 3.82 7.36
N ILE A 48 3.41 3.84 7.13
CA ILE A 48 2.50 2.78 7.59
C ILE A 48 2.82 1.45 6.90
N LEU A 49 3.07 1.43 5.58
CA LEU A 49 3.46 0.21 4.87
C LEU A 49 4.78 -0.38 5.37
N PHE A 50 5.76 0.46 5.71
CA PHE A 50 7.01 -0.02 6.32
C PHE A 50 6.75 -0.62 7.71
N GLU A 51 5.87 -0.01 8.50
CA GLU A 51 5.48 -0.60 9.78
C GLU A 51 4.76 -1.94 9.58
N VAL A 52 3.85 -2.06 8.62
CA VAL A 52 3.22 -3.35 8.24
C VAL A 52 4.29 -4.38 7.91
N TYR A 53 5.27 -4.03 7.06
CA TYR A 53 6.39 -4.91 6.72
C TYR A 53 7.14 -5.40 7.98
N TYR A 54 7.59 -4.50 8.85
CA TYR A 54 8.33 -4.87 10.05
C TYR A 54 7.48 -5.69 11.04
N LYS A 55 6.20 -5.38 11.17
CA LYS A 55 5.28 -6.16 12.02
C LYS A 55 5.05 -7.56 11.47
N LEU A 56 4.99 -7.73 10.14
CA LEU A 56 4.86 -9.03 9.47
C LEU A 56 6.15 -9.87 9.51
N GLN A 57 7.30 -9.27 9.81
CA GLN A 57 8.52 -10.02 10.13
C GLN A 57 8.46 -10.65 11.53
N GLN A 58 7.72 -10.02 12.45
CA GLN A 58 7.62 -10.43 13.86
C GLN A 58 6.36 -11.28 14.15
N ASN A 59 5.31 -11.07 13.36
CA ASN A 59 3.99 -11.67 13.52
C ASN A 59 3.46 -12.14 12.16
N ASN A 60 2.53 -13.08 12.16
CA ASN A 60 1.92 -13.55 10.91
C ASN A 60 0.67 -12.74 10.50
N TYR A 61 0.36 -11.66 11.22
CA TYR A 61 -0.88 -10.92 11.04
C TYR A 61 -0.68 -9.43 11.26
N VAL A 62 -1.19 -8.63 10.33
CA VAL A 62 -1.36 -7.19 10.46
C VAL A 62 -2.63 -6.77 9.75
N ALA A 63 -3.41 -5.86 10.34
CA ALA A 63 -4.44 -5.10 9.66
C ALA A 63 -4.04 -3.62 9.61
N MET A 64 -4.15 -3.02 8.43
CA MET A 64 -3.82 -1.63 8.15
C MET A 64 -5.09 -0.86 7.77
N LYS A 65 -5.36 0.26 8.43
CA LYS A 65 -6.48 1.13 8.11
C LYS A 65 -6.17 1.99 6.90
N TYR A 66 -7.11 2.14 5.98
CA TYR A 66 -6.98 3.12 4.89
C TYR A 66 -6.95 4.54 5.47
N ILE A 67 -5.96 5.34 5.07
CA ILE A 67 -5.82 6.72 5.55
C ILE A 67 -7.02 7.58 5.12
N GLU A 68 -7.55 7.32 3.92
CA GLU A 68 -8.64 8.10 3.32
C GLU A 68 -10.05 7.58 3.67
N ASN A 69 -10.17 6.35 4.16
CA ASN A 69 -11.45 5.72 4.45
C ASN A 69 -11.45 5.06 5.84
N PRO A 70 -12.19 5.61 6.82
CA PRO A 70 -12.16 5.13 8.20
C PRO A 70 -12.79 3.75 8.39
N TRP A 71 -13.52 3.22 7.40
CA TRP A 71 -14.23 1.95 7.47
C TRP A 71 -13.55 0.82 6.69
N THR A 72 -12.48 1.12 5.96
CA THR A 72 -11.77 0.14 5.14
C THR A 72 -10.43 -0.19 5.76
N TRP A 73 -10.13 -1.48 5.83
CA TRP A 73 -8.87 -2.03 6.32
C TRP A 73 -8.30 -3.00 5.30
N LEU A 74 -6.98 -3.06 5.16
CA LEU A 74 -6.26 -4.15 4.51
C LEU A 74 -5.76 -5.12 5.57
N GLU A 75 -6.27 -6.35 5.51
CA GLU A 75 -5.75 -7.50 6.25
C GLU A 75 -4.58 -8.11 5.49
N PHE A 76 -3.49 -8.35 6.21
CA PHE A 76 -2.29 -9.04 5.76
C PHE A 76 -2.06 -10.25 6.66
N VAL A 77 -2.08 -11.45 6.06
CA VAL A 77 -1.79 -12.71 6.76
C VAL A 77 -0.61 -13.39 6.09
N LYS A 78 0.49 -13.55 6.83
CA LYS A 78 1.68 -14.25 6.33
C LYS A 78 1.53 -15.75 6.54
N GLU A 79 1.55 -16.50 5.44
CA GLU A 79 1.41 -17.96 5.41
C GLU A 79 2.67 -18.56 4.76
N GLY A 80 3.70 -18.83 5.56
CA GLY A 80 4.98 -19.32 5.04
C GLY A 80 5.68 -18.26 4.18
N ASN A 81 5.81 -18.52 2.87
CA ASN A 81 6.40 -17.59 1.91
C ASN A 81 5.36 -16.78 1.13
N GLU A 82 4.08 -16.91 1.48
CA GLU A 82 3.00 -16.15 0.86
C GLU A 82 2.46 -15.11 1.84
N LEU A 83 1.96 -14.02 1.27
CA LEU A 83 1.18 -13.01 1.95
C LEU A 83 -0.23 -13.03 1.37
N VAL A 84 -1.20 -13.30 2.23
CA VAL A 84 -2.63 -13.26 1.89
C VAL A 84 -3.14 -11.88 2.26
N ILE A 85 -3.68 -11.17 1.27
CA ILE A 85 -4.19 -9.82 1.40
C ILE A 85 -5.71 -9.86 1.26
N SER A 86 -6.42 -9.10 2.08
CA SER A 86 -7.87 -8.94 1.95
C SER A 86 -8.29 -7.55 2.36
N GLU A 87 -9.22 -6.95 1.63
CA GLU A 87 -9.86 -5.74 2.08
C GLU A 87 -11.07 -6.09 2.97
N LEU A 88 -11.12 -5.48 4.14
CA LEU A 88 -12.12 -5.66 5.17
C LEU A 88 -12.93 -4.38 5.33
N ARG A 89 -14.24 -4.52 5.49
CA ARG A 89 -15.11 -3.39 5.81
C ARG A 89 -15.67 -3.50 7.22
N ILE A 90 -15.13 -2.67 8.11
CA ILE A 90 -15.54 -2.59 9.52
C ILE A 90 -15.41 -1.15 10.04
N GLU A 91 -16.45 -0.71 10.75
CA GLU A 91 -16.38 0.50 11.56
C GLU A 91 -15.71 0.17 12.91
N HIS A 92 -14.38 0.31 12.93
CA HIS A 92 -13.58 0.17 14.14
C HIS A 92 -12.96 1.53 14.51
N HIS A 93 -13.38 2.08 15.65
CA HIS A 93 -12.97 3.41 16.14
C HIS A 93 -11.61 3.40 16.84
N GLU A 94 -10.70 2.52 16.45
CA GLU A 94 -9.34 2.55 16.99
C GLU A 94 -8.57 3.76 16.50
N VAL A 95 -7.72 4.26 17.40
CA VAL A 95 -6.84 5.41 17.17
C VAL A 95 -5.63 5.01 16.31
N SER A 96 -5.23 3.74 16.33
CA SER A 96 -4.10 3.23 15.56
C SER A 96 -4.49 2.89 14.13
N TYR A 97 -3.63 3.26 13.17
CA TYR A 97 -3.75 2.84 11.76
C TYR A 97 -3.30 1.39 11.54
N ILE A 98 -2.66 0.76 12.52
CA ILE A 98 -2.15 -0.60 12.43
C ILE A 98 -2.63 -1.42 13.63
N GLN A 99 -3.06 -2.65 13.35
CA GLN A 99 -3.46 -3.64 14.33
C GLN A 99 -2.75 -4.96 14.09
N THR A 100 -2.20 -5.54 15.16
CA THR A 100 -1.62 -6.89 15.13
C THR A 100 -2.51 -7.91 15.83
N ASN A 101 -3.55 -7.47 16.53
CA ASN A 101 -4.57 -8.38 17.06
C ASN A 101 -5.61 -8.69 15.97
N ARG A 102 -5.78 -9.98 15.68
CA ARG A 102 -6.73 -10.46 14.68
C ARG A 102 -8.18 -10.52 15.18
N ASP A 103 -8.39 -10.59 16.50
CA ASP A 103 -9.72 -10.85 17.08
C ASP A 103 -10.85 -9.94 16.54
N PRO A 104 -10.64 -8.62 16.36
CA PRO A 104 -11.69 -7.74 15.83
C PRO A 104 -12.08 -8.04 14.37
N PHE A 105 -11.25 -8.79 13.64
CA PHE A 105 -11.31 -8.94 12.19
C PHE A 105 -11.75 -10.34 11.71
N VAL A 106 -11.81 -11.34 12.60
CA VAL A 106 -12.04 -12.77 12.25
C VAL A 106 -13.31 -13.01 11.41
N ASN A 107 -14.38 -12.27 11.68
CA ASN A 107 -15.67 -12.44 11.01
C ASN A 107 -16.10 -11.22 10.19
N VAL A 108 -15.16 -10.32 9.88
CA VAL A 108 -15.44 -9.12 9.12
C VAL A 108 -15.69 -9.47 7.66
N LYS A 109 -16.65 -8.79 7.04
CA LYS A 109 -16.95 -8.94 5.62
C LYS A 109 -15.75 -8.49 4.79
N LYS A 110 -15.28 -9.39 3.91
CA LYS A 110 -14.28 -9.08 2.88
C LYS A 110 -14.98 -8.45 1.66
N GLU A 111 -14.42 -7.38 1.12
CA GLU A 111 -14.93 -6.69 -0.08
C GLU A 111 -13.77 -6.49 -1.07
N TYR A 112 -14.05 -6.37 -2.37
CA TYR A 112 -13.11 -6.07 -3.48
C TYR A 112 -11.87 -6.99 -3.59
N ILE A 113 -10.92 -6.92 -2.67
CA ILE A 113 -9.74 -7.79 -2.57
C ILE A 113 -10.04 -8.93 -1.59
N ILE A 114 -10.10 -10.17 -2.08
CA ILE A 114 -10.51 -11.32 -1.27
C ILE A 114 -9.45 -12.42 -1.34
N ASN A 115 -8.70 -12.59 -0.24
CA ASN A 115 -7.65 -13.60 -0.07
C ASN A 115 -6.66 -13.63 -1.25
N GLU A 116 -6.28 -12.46 -1.73
CA GLU A 116 -5.33 -12.36 -2.81
C GLU A 116 -3.95 -12.78 -2.31
N ARG A 117 -3.23 -13.59 -3.08
CA ARG A 117 -1.97 -14.19 -2.66
C ARG A 117 -0.83 -13.59 -3.46
N VAL A 118 0.16 -13.08 -2.76
CA VAL A 118 1.43 -12.63 -3.34
C VAL A 118 2.58 -13.33 -2.63
N LEU A 119 3.70 -13.56 -3.33
CA LEU A 119 4.89 -14.04 -2.66
C LEU A 119 5.42 -12.94 -1.74
N TRP A 120 5.90 -13.34 -0.56
CA TRP A 120 6.50 -12.40 0.39
C TRP A 120 7.67 -11.64 -0.24
N ALA A 121 8.49 -12.34 -1.04
CA ALA A 121 9.62 -11.74 -1.75
C ALA A 121 9.17 -10.68 -2.78
N ASP A 122 8.04 -10.90 -3.46
CA ASP A 122 7.52 -9.94 -4.43
C ASP A 122 6.98 -8.69 -3.73
N PHE A 123 6.24 -8.88 -2.63
CA PHE A 123 5.77 -7.77 -1.78
C PHE A 123 6.95 -6.91 -1.26
N GLU A 124 7.98 -7.56 -0.74
CA GLU A 124 9.19 -6.89 -0.25
C GLU A 124 9.90 -6.14 -1.38
N TYR A 125 10.11 -6.80 -2.52
CA TYR A 125 10.73 -6.20 -3.69
C TYR A 125 9.97 -4.96 -4.18
N ASP A 126 8.65 -5.06 -4.30
CA ASP A 126 7.81 -3.96 -4.76
C ASP A 126 7.85 -2.78 -3.78
N LEU A 127 7.75 -3.04 -2.48
CA LEU A 127 7.79 -1.98 -1.46
C LEU A 127 9.12 -1.21 -1.49
N ILE A 128 10.24 -1.92 -1.58
CA ILE A 128 11.58 -1.32 -1.69
C ILE A 128 11.71 -0.55 -3.01
N THR A 129 11.27 -1.14 -4.12
CA THR A 129 11.36 -0.53 -5.45
C THR A 129 10.56 0.77 -5.50
N LYS A 130 9.32 0.77 -5.00
CA LYS A 130 8.47 1.98 -4.96
C LYS A 130 9.00 3.05 -4.02
N ALA A 131 9.60 2.67 -2.89
CA ALA A 131 10.29 3.62 -2.02
C ALA A 131 11.48 4.30 -2.75
N LYS A 132 12.30 3.52 -3.46
CA LYS A 132 13.44 4.02 -4.26
C LYS A 132 12.97 4.93 -5.39
N GLU A 133 11.91 4.54 -6.12
CA GLU A 133 11.30 5.36 -7.16
C GLU A 133 10.79 6.70 -6.62
N LEU A 134 10.08 6.70 -5.49
CA LEU A 134 9.59 7.92 -4.87
C LEU A 134 10.74 8.90 -4.56
N ILE A 135 11.79 8.42 -3.88
CA ILE A 135 12.94 9.27 -3.54
C ILE A 135 13.58 9.83 -4.79
N LYS A 136 13.83 8.99 -5.80
CA LYS A 136 14.43 9.42 -7.06
C LYS A 136 13.59 10.49 -7.75
N THR A 137 12.27 10.33 -7.82
CA THR A 137 11.38 11.34 -8.41
C THR A 137 11.44 12.67 -7.65
N ILE A 138 11.53 12.65 -6.32
CA ILE A 138 11.69 13.89 -5.55
C ILE A 138 13.08 14.51 -5.76
N GLU A 139 14.15 13.73 -5.85
CA GLU A 139 15.50 14.22 -6.16
C GLU A 139 15.54 14.91 -7.53
N GLU A 140 14.90 14.32 -8.54
CA GLU A 140 14.80 14.89 -9.89
C GLU A 140 14.03 16.22 -9.92
N ILE A 141 13.04 16.39 -9.04
CA ILE A 141 12.29 17.64 -8.89
C ILE A 141 13.10 18.68 -8.11
N ASN A 142 13.68 18.28 -6.97
CA ASN A 142 14.48 19.13 -6.10
C ASN A 142 15.37 18.29 -5.16
N GLU A 143 16.65 18.16 -5.51
CA GLU A 143 17.66 17.42 -4.73
C GLU A 143 17.70 17.83 -3.25
N ASN A 144 17.48 19.11 -2.94
CA ASN A 144 17.57 19.62 -1.57
C ASN A 144 16.39 19.15 -0.71
N MET A 145 15.24 18.84 -1.31
CA MET A 145 14.07 18.36 -0.57
C MET A 145 14.31 17.00 0.07
N VAL A 146 15.06 16.12 -0.58
CA VAL A 146 15.34 14.77 -0.06
C VAL A 146 16.23 14.80 1.18
N THR A 147 16.99 15.88 1.39
CA THR A 147 17.75 16.08 2.63
C THR A 147 16.87 16.39 3.85
N SER A 148 15.60 16.76 3.62
CA SER A 148 14.64 17.05 4.69
C SER A 148 14.39 15.84 5.59
N LYS A 149 14.02 16.14 6.84
CA LYS A 149 13.69 15.13 7.86
C LYS A 149 12.48 14.28 7.50
N CYS A 150 11.53 14.81 6.72
CA CYS A 150 10.31 14.10 6.34
C CYS A 150 10.59 12.84 5.49
N PHE A 151 11.72 12.77 4.79
CA PHE A 151 12.10 11.58 4.01
C PHE A 151 13.00 10.61 4.80
N ASN A 152 13.33 10.91 6.06
CA ASN A 152 14.27 10.06 6.81
C ASN A 152 13.74 8.64 7.01
N GLY A 153 12.44 8.46 7.28
CA GLY A 153 11.84 7.13 7.41
C GLY A 153 12.05 6.28 6.14
N ILE A 154 11.71 6.84 4.99
CA ILE A 154 11.88 6.21 3.68
C ILE A 154 13.35 5.91 3.38
N LYS A 155 14.26 6.88 3.59
CA LYS A 155 15.70 6.68 3.36
C LYS A 155 16.27 5.58 4.25
N GLN A 156 15.89 5.54 5.52
CA GLN A 156 16.35 4.50 6.44
C GLN A 156 15.81 3.12 6.05
N PHE A 157 14.53 3.05 5.64
CA PHE A 157 13.96 1.81 5.12
C PHE A 157 14.75 1.30 3.90
N ILE A 158 15.03 2.17 2.93
CA ILE A 158 15.82 1.84 1.73
C ILE A 158 17.25 1.40 2.09
N LEU A 159 17.93 2.08 3.01
CA LEU A 159 19.32 1.76 3.37
C LEU A 159 19.45 0.38 4.04
N ASN A 160 18.39 -0.07 4.71
CA ASN A 160 18.36 -1.36 5.38
C ASN A 160 18.02 -2.52 4.42
N HIS A 161 17.71 -2.25 3.12
CA HIS A 161 17.30 -3.25 2.12
C HIS A 161 17.86 -3.02 0.70
#